data_AF-K9U287-F1
#
_entry.id   AF-K9U287-F1
#
_cell.length_a   1.000
_cell.length_b   1.000
_cell.length_c   1.000
_cell.angle_alpha   90.00
_cell.angle_beta   90.00
_cell.angle_gamma   90.00
#
_symmetry.space_group_name_H-M   'P 1'
#
loop_
_entity.id
_entity.type
_entity.pdbx_description
1 polymer ?
#
loop_
_entity_poly.entity_id
_entity_poly.type
_entity_poly.pdbx_seq_one_letter_code
_entity_poly.pdbx_strand_id
1 'polypeptide(L)' 'MNRKTQACPCCDNTLLRHIRYGKVYWFCTHCRQEIPILGIERTPVETNISEKVEVMS' A
#
# COMPACT_ATOMS: atom_id res chain seq x y z
N MET A 1 -19.09 12.69 0.90
CA MET A 1 -18.39 11.40 0.67
C MET A 1 -17.12 11.67 -0.14
N ASN A 2 -15.98 11.86 0.51
CA ASN A 2 -14.69 12.08 -0.17
C ASN A 2 -14.01 10.74 -0.47
N ARG A 3 -14.30 10.14 -1.63
CA ARG A 3 -13.54 8.98 -2.10
C ARG A 3 -12.25 9.51 -2.70
N LYS A 4 -11.13 9.44 -1.97
CA LYS A 4 -9.80 9.70 -2.55
C LYS A 4 -9.56 8.67 -3.65
N THR A 5 -9.66 9.09 -4.91
CA THR A 5 -9.19 8.32 -6.06
C THR A 5 -7.66 8.26 -6.01
N GLN A 6 -7.10 7.07 -6.24
CA GLN A 6 -5.65 6.90 -6.33
C GLN A 6 -5.23 7.32 -7.73
N ALA A 7 -4.50 8.43 -7.84
CA ALA A 7 -4.04 8.98 -9.10
C ALA A 7 -2.57 8.62 -9.34
N CYS A 8 -2.20 8.41 -10.60
CA CYS A 8 -0.84 8.11 -11.01
C CYS A 8 0.03 9.38 -10.89
N PRO A 9 1.17 9.34 -10.17
CA PRO A 9 2.04 10.52 -10.06
C PRO A 9 2.74 10.90 -11.36
N CYS A 10 2.67 10.05 -12.39
CA CYS A 10 3.31 10.27 -13.68
C CYS A 10 2.37 10.90 -14.73
N CYS A 11 1.06 10.72 -14.59
CA CYS A 11 0.10 11.15 -15.63
C CYS A 11 -1.29 11.52 -15.11
N ASP A 12 -1.48 11.59 -13.80
CA ASP A 12 -2.74 11.90 -13.11
C ASP A 12 -3.94 10.99 -13.44
N ASN A 13 -3.73 9.92 -14.21
CA ASN A 13 -4.76 8.93 -14.49
C ASN A 13 -5.12 8.11 -13.25
N THR A 14 -6.34 7.58 -13.25
CA THR A 14 -6.81 6.72 -12.17
C THR A 14 -6.05 5.40 -12.17
N LEU A 15 -5.53 5.02 -11.01
CA LEU A 15 -4.85 3.75 -10.77
C LEU A 15 -5.86 2.64 -10.52
N LEU A 16 -5.56 1.44 -11.04
CA LEU A 16 -6.34 0.24 -10.79
C LEU A 16 -5.73 -0.58 -9.66
N ARG A 17 -6.56 -1.12 -8.78
CA ARG A 17 -6.12 -1.99 -7.69
C ARG A 17 -5.94 -3.42 -8.21
N HIS A 18 -4.72 -3.92 -8.22
CA HIS A 18 -4.39 -5.26 -8.70
C HIS A 18 -3.91 -6.15 -7.55
N ILE A 19 -4.11 -7.46 -7.69
CA ILE A 19 -3.62 -8.49 -6.76
C ILE A 19 -2.73 -9.45 -7.54
N ARG A 20 -1.48 -9.62 -7.11
CA ARG A 20 -0.54 -10.58 -7.70
C ARG A 20 0.33 -11.19 -6.61
N TYR A 21 0.50 -12.51 -6.63
CA TYR A 21 1.26 -13.25 -5.61
C TYR A 21 0.86 -12.93 -4.16
N GLY A 22 -0.44 -12.73 -3.91
CA GLY A 22 -0.97 -12.37 -2.59
C GLY A 22 -0.67 -10.94 -2.13
N LYS A 23 -0.06 -10.10 -2.98
CA LYS A 23 0.20 -8.69 -2.70
C LYS A 23 -0.74 -7.80 -3.50
N VAL A 24 -1.22 -6.73 -2.85
CA VAL A 24 -2.03 -5.69 -3.47
C VAL A 24 -1.11 -4.55 -3.91
N TYR A 25 -1.29 -4.06 -5.13
CA TYR A 25 -0.57 -2.91 -5.66
C TYR A 25 -1.46 -2.08 -6.57
N TRP A 26 -1.02 -0.87 -6.88
CA TRP A 26 -1.69 -0.01 -7.84
C TRP A 26 -1.02 -0.16 -9.21
N PHE A 27 -1.80 -0.25 -10.27
CA PHE A 27 -1.27 -0.32 -11.63
C PHE A 27 -1.84 0.82 -12.47
N CYS A 28 -0.95 1.55 -13.14
CA CYS A 28 -1.35 2.56 -14.11
C CYS A 28 -1.39 1.92 -15.49
N THR A 29 -2.56 1.89 -16.15
CA THR A 29 -2.71 1.36 -17.52
C THR A 29 -2.06 2.24 -18.59
N HIS A 30 -2.00 3.56 -18.36
CA HIS A 30 -1.38 4.51 -19.28
C HIS A 30 0.16 4.42 -19.26
N CYS A 31 0.77 4.58 -18.08
CA CYS A 31 2.21 4.46 -17.92
C CYS A 31 2.71 3.00 -17.95
N ARG A 32 1.81 2.02 -17.81
CA ARG A 32 2.13 0.58 -17.62
C ARG A 32 3.11 0.34 -16.48
N GLN A 33 2.97 1.11 -15.40
CA GLN A 33 3.84 1.07 -14.23
C GLN A 33 3.10 0.56 -13.01
N GLU A 34 3.79 -0.25 -12.22
CA GLU A 34 3.38 -0.66 -10.88
C GLU A 34 3.72 0.47 -9.90
N ILE A 35 2.69 0.96 -9.21
CA ILE A 35 2.80 1.97 -8.17
C ILE A 35 2.69 1.25 -6.81
N PRO A 36 3.75 1.26 -5.99
CA PRO A 36 3.71 0.63 -4.68
C PRO A 36 2.71 1.37 -3.77
N ILE A 37 2.04 0.62 -2.89
CA ILE A 37 1.18 1.20 -1.85
C ILE A 37 2.11 1.80 -0.78
N LEU A 38 2.37 3.10 -0.88
CA LEU A 38 3.04 3.86 0.17
C LEU A 38 2.08 3.93 1.37
N GLY A 39 2.36 3.19 2.45
CA GLY A 39 1.50 3.17 3.63
C GLY A 39 1.37 1.83 4.35
N ILE A 40 2.04 0.78 3.89
CA ILE A 40 2.31 -0.41 4.71
C ILE A 40 3.81 -0.57 4.86
N GLU A 41 4.45 0.48 5.37
CA GLU A 41 5.62 0.20 6.19
C GLU A 41 5.04 -0.39 7.46
N ARG A 42 5.12 -1.73 7.60
CA ARG A 42 5.22 -2.29 8.94
C ARG A 42 6.58 -1.85 9.46
N THR A 43 6.73 -0.57 9.80
CA THR A 43 7.72 -0.23 10.79
C THR A 43 7.36 -1.08 12.00
N PRO A 44 8.29 -1.83 12.58
CA PRO A 44 8.08 -2.30 13.93
C PRO A 44 7.71 -1.05 14.72
N VAL A 45 6.46 -0.96 15.16
CA VAL A 45 6.12 0.09 16.09
C VAL A 45 7.01 -0.20 17.29
N GLU A 46 7.97 0.69 17.56
CA GLU A 46 8.71 0.66 18.81
C GLU A 46 7.73 1.13 19.90
N THR A 47 6.74 0.29 20.18
CA THR A 47 5.84 0.46 21.32
C THR A 47 6.71 0.31 22.56
N ASN A 48 7.13 1.43 23.12
CA ASN A 48 7.42 1.56 24.55
C ASN A 48 6.11 1.56 25.35
N ILE A 49 5.22 0.61 25.06
CA ILE A 49 4.41 -0.01 26.09
C ILE A 49 5.25 -1.25 26.32
N SER A 50 6.02 -1.36 27.41
CA SER A 50 7.28 -2.15 27.42
C SER A 50 7.05 -3.66 27.30
N GLU A 51 6.55 -4.12 26.15
CA GLU A 51 5.63 -5.25 26.04
C GLU A 51 6.22 -6.30 25.12
N LYS A 52 6.58 -7.39 25.77
CA LYS A 52 6.43 -8.74 25.23
C LYS A 52 5.02 -8.88 24.63
N VAL A 53 4.92 -8.83 23.31
CA VAL A 53 3.79 -9.43 22.61
C VAL A 53 4.30 -10.71 21.97
N GLU A 54 4.25 -11.78 22.76
CA GLU A 54 4.29 -13.14 22.28
C GLU A 54 3.09 -13.34 21.34
N VAL A 55 3.34 -13.47 20.03
CA VAL A 55 2.38 -14.07 19.10
C VAL A 55 3.06 -15.27 18.43
N MET A 56 3.12 -16.35 19.21
CA MET A 56 2.54 -17.65 18.85
C MET A 56 2.81 -18.15 17.42
N SER A 57 3.86 -18.94 17.24
CA SER A 57 3.78 -20.42 17.18
C SER A 57 5.18 -21.03 17.22
#